data_AF-A0A8C4XN79-F1
#
_entry.id   AF-A0A8C4XN79-F1
#
_cell.length_a   1.000
_cell.length_b   1.000
_cell.length_c   1.000
_cell.angle_alpha   90.00
_cell.angle_beta   90.00
_cell.angle_gamma   90.00
#
_symmetry.space_group_name_H-M   'P 1'
#
loop_
_entity.id
_entity.type
_entity.pdbx_description
1 polymer ?
#
loop_
_entity_poly.entity_id
_entity_poly.type
_entity_poly.pdbx_seq_one_letter_code
_entity_poly.pdbx_strand_id
1 'polypeptide(L)'
;LGQVEVSRQFIHKSQRRFRLHLFSPALLRSSSGSSWVPPPAPSQQGRRTAVNDFCAPTIDPDTLVKKLDLDSRSIISSRTGLEEKPVLSKKEKMKLRKERWLQKIESVKLAKQKQKAEAKRKATPVVGDMQPLMEALPELCDLTTGGRGRKPPKRYVPFRDGLSDFCLMKQAQKHRLLEEEVTRFHEVITNPRYRANPLMAISEHLSKRLRQEEEGKPL
;
A
#
# COMPACT_ATOMS: atom_id res chain seq x y z
N LEU A 1 13.29 7.26 71.05
CA LEU A 1 11.85 7.52 70.77
C LEU A 1 11.82 8.58 69.66
N GLY A 2 11.36 8.36 68.44
CA GLY A 2 10.64 7.24 67.87
C GLY A 2 11.01 7.07 66.39
N GLN A 3 10.69 5.87 65.91
CA GLN A 3 10.74 5.47 64.52
C GLN A 3 9.86 6.39 63.66
N VAL A 4 10.28 6.72 62.44
CA VAL A 4 9.38 7.18 61.38
C VAL A 4 9.45 6.19 60.25
N GLU A 5 8.67 5.14 60.47
CA GLU A 5 7.76 4.45 59.57
C GLU A 5 7.99 4.54 58.05
N VAL A 6 8.21 3.36 57.50
CA VAL A 6 8.24 2.99 56.09
C VAL A 6 6.89 3.25 55.44
N SER A 7 6.87 4.00 54.34
CA SER A 7 5.73 4.03 53.40
C SER A 7 6.19 3.69 51.99
N ARG A 8 6.29 2.39 51.72
CA ARG A 8 6.36 1.83 50.36
C ARG A 8 4.96 1.86 49.75
N GLN A 9 4.69 2.85 48.90
CA GLN A 9 3.49 2.86 48.08
C GLN A 9 3.63 1.82 46.95
N PHE A 10 2.89 0.73 47.08
CA PHE A 10 2.78 -0.35 46.10
C PHE A 10 1.73 0.04 45.04
N ILE A 11 2.18 0.45 43.85
CA ILE A 11 1.29 0.77 42.73
C ILE A 11 0.89 -0.53 42.03
N HIS A 12 -0.36 -0.96 42.23
CA HIS A 12 -0.97 -2.05 41.46
C HIS A 12 -1.18 -1.62 40.00
N LYS A 13 -0.43 -2.21 39.07
CA LYS A 13 -0.72 -2.11 37.63
C LYS A 13 -1.89 -3.04 37.29
N SER A 14 -3.10 -2.47 37.23
CA SER A 14 -4.28 -3.14 36.71
C SER A 14 -4.14 -3.37 35.20
N GLN A 15 -4.00 -4.63 34.77
CA GLN A 15 -4.08 -5.01 33.37
C GLN A 15 -5.55 -5.04 32.93
N ARG A 16 -6.04 -3.96 32.32
CA ARG A 16 -7.28 -4.01 31.52
C ARG A 16 -7.01 -4.72 30.20
N ARG A 17 -7.33 -6.02 30.13
CA ARG A 17 -7.46 -6.74 28.85
C ARG A 17 -8.68 -6.21 28.11
N PHE A 18 -8.46 -5.36 27.10
CA PHE A 18 -9.50 -5.06 26.12
C PHE A 18 -9.69 -6.28 25.20
N ARG A 19 -10.79 -7.00 25.41
CA ARG A 19 -11.25 -8.08 24.54
C ARG A 19 -12.03 -7.45 23.39
N LEU A 20 -11.36 -7.19 22.27
CA LEU A 20 -12.03 -6.77 21.05
C LEU A 20 -12.71 -7.99 20.43
N HIS A 21 -14.03 -8.05 20.57
CA HIS A 21 -14.87 -8.95 19.79
C HIS A 21 -14.86 -8.44 18.33
N LEU A 22 -14.32 -9.23 17.42
CA LEU A 22 -14.43 -9.02 15.99
C LEU A 22 -15.89 -9.23 15.58
N PHE A 23 -16.58 -8.12 15.35
CA PHE A 23 -17.88 -8.05 14.69
C PHE A 23 -17.69 -8.55 13.25
N SER A 24 -18.28 -9.70 12.91
CA SER A 24 -18.31 -10.19 11.53
C SER A 24 -19.48 -9.53 10.80
N PRO A 25 -19.27 -8.81 9.68
CA PRO A 25 -20.39 -8.35 8.88
C PRO A 25 -20.89 -9.50 8.01
N ALA A 26 -22.12 -9.92 8.27
CA ALA A 26 -22.89 -10.78 7.38
C ALA A 26 -23.11 -10.07 6.04
N LEU A 27 -22.80 -10.76 4.95
CA LEU A 27 -23.09 -10.30 3.59
C LEU A 27 -24.61 -10.28 3.39
N LEU A 28 -25.20 -9.08 3.30
CA LEU A 28 -26.54 -8.89 2.78
C LEU A 28 -26.55 -9.29 1.29
N ARG A 29 -27.20 -10.41 1.00
CA ARG A 29 -27.59 -10.84 -0.33
C ARG A 29 -28.73 -9.94 -0.80
N SER A 30 -28.43 -8.95 -1.64
CA SER A 30 -29.44 -8.16 -2.33
C SER A 30 -30.14 -9.05 -3.37
N SER A 31 -31.44 -9.26 -3.16
CA SER A 31 -32.34 -9.94 -4.08
C SER A 31 -32.88 -8.90 -5.07
N SER A 32 -32.21 -8.72 -6.21
CA SER A 32 -32.83 -8.07 -7.37
C SER A 32 -33.64 -9.12 -8.12
N GLY A 33 -34.95 -9.12 -7.88
CA GLY A 33 -35.91 -9.84 -8.72
C GLY A 33 -35.89 -9.24 -10.12
N SER A 34 -35.47 -10.03 -11.10
CA SER A 34 -35.72 -9.74 -12.51
C SER A 34 -36.59 -10.88 -13.02
N SER A 35 -37.90 -10.63 -13.12
CA SER A 35 -38.86 -11.59 -13.67
C SER A 35 -38.59 -11.72 -15.16
N TRP A 36 -38.05 -12.85 -15.57
CA TRP A 36 -37.91 -13.19 -16.97
C TRP A 36 -39.29 -13.58 -17.51
N VAL A 37 -39.83 -12.80 -18.44
CA VAL A 37 -41.03 -13.16 -19.22
C VAL A 37 -40.56 -13.74 -20.55
N PRO A 38 -40.93 -14.98 -20.91
CA PRO A 38 -40.53 -15.55 -22.19
C PRO A 38 -41.37 -14.98 -23.36
N PRO A 39 -40.77 -14.75 -24.55
CA PRO A 39 -41.50 -14.36 -25.76
C PRO A 39 -42.27 -15.55 -26.39
N PRO A 40 -43.32 -15.29 -27.18
CA PRO A 40 -44.19 -16.33 -27.74
C PRO A 40 -43.50 -17.13 -28.85
N ALA A 41 -43.86 -18.42 -28.92
CA ALA A 41 -43.29 -19.40 -29.82
C ALA A 41 -43.54 -19.09 -31.31
N PRO A 42 -42.54 -19.23 -32.19
CA PRO A 42 -42.78 -19.32 -33.62
C PRO A 42 -43.21 -20.74 -34.00
N SER A 43 -44.35 -20.75 -34.69
CA SER A 43 -45.02 -21.78 -35.48
C SER A 43 -44.12 -22.84 -36.13
N GLN A 44 -44.64 -24.07 -36.11
CA GLN A 44 -44.14 -25.23 -36.83
C GLN A 44 -43.93 -24.97 -38.32
N GLN A 45 -42.75 -25.32 -38.82
CA GLN A 45 -42.58 -25.93 -40.14
C GLN A 45 -41.18 -26.52 -40.29
N GLY A 46 -41.14 -27.79 -40.70
CA GLY A 46 -39.90 -28.50 -41.05
C GLY A 46 -39.77 -29.86 -40.39
N ARG A 47 -40.55 -30.84 -40.86
CA ARG A 47 -40.20 -32.26 -40.68
C ARG A 47 -38.81 -32.48 -41.26
N ARG A 48 -37.84 -32.79 -40.41
CA ARG A 48 -36.62 -33.50 -40.80
C ARG A 48 -36.69 -34.88 -40.17
N THR A 49 -36.58 -35.88 -41.02
CA THR A 49 -36.56 -37.30 -40.67
C THR A 49 -35.49 -37.56 -39.63
N ALA A 50 -35.89 -38.10 -38.49
CA ALA A 50 -34.97 -38.59 -37.46
C ALA A 50 -34.21 -39.79 -38.04
N VAL A 51 -32.97 -39.59 -38.46
CA VAL A 51 -31.99 -40.67 -38.40
C VAL A 51 -31.73 -40.90 -36.91
N ASN A 52 -31.95 -42.12 -36.44
CA ASN A 52 -31.67 -42.50 -35.07
C ASN A 52 -30.15 -42.55 -34.90
N ASP A 53 -29.55 -41.40 -34.60
CA ASP A 53 -28.12 -41.25 -34.32
C ASP A 53 -27.71 -41.87 -32.96
N PHE A 54 -28.68 -42.37 -32.19
CA PHE A 54 -28.46 -43.10 -30.94
C PHE A 54 -28.57 -44.60 -31.16
N CYS A 55 -27.62 -45.16 -31.92
CA CYS A 55 -27.30 -46.57 -31.71
C CYS A 55 -26.67 -46.65 -30.31
N ALA A 56 -27.34 -47.34 -29.37
CA ALA A 56 -26.79 -47.56 -28.04
C ALA A 56 -25.43 -48.25 -28.21
N PRO A 57 -24.32 -47.64 -27.75
CA PRO A 57 -23.02 -48.27 -27.87
C PRO A 57 -23.05 -49.57 -27.06
N THR A 58 -22.72 -50.69 -27.70
CA THR A 58 -22.48 -51.96 -27.00
C THR A 58 -21.23 -51.79 -26.14
N ILE A 59 -21.42 -51.40 -24.88
CA ILE A 59 -20.31 -51.20 -23.94
C ILE A 59 -19.95 -52.55 -23.34
N ASP A 60 -18.79 -53.06 -23.74
CA ASP A 60 -18.24 -54.32 -23.25
C ASP A 60 -17.80 -54.15 -21.77
N PRO A 61 -18.26 -54.98 -20.82
CA PRO A 61 -18.02 -54.78 -19.37
C PRO A 61 -16.53 -54.72 -19.00
N ASP A 62 -15.65 -55.36 -19.77
CA ASP A 62 -14.21 -55.34 -19.52
C ASP A 62 -13.57 -53.98 -19.87
N THR A 63 -14.20 -53.19 -20.76
CA THR A 63 -13.74 -51.82 -21.11
C THR A 63 -14.13 -50.77 -20.07
N LEU A 64 -15.10 -51.07 -19.19
CA LEU A 64 -15.47 -50.23 -18.05
C LEU A 64 -14.44 -50.32 -16.91
N VAL A 65 -13.65 -51.39 -16.85
CA VAL A 65 -12.55 -51.52 -15.89
C VAL A 65 -11.34 -50.76 -16.42
N LYS A 66 -11.47 -49.44 -16.49
CA LYS A 66 -10.35 -48.54 -16.72
C LYS A 66 -9.51 -48.54 -15.44
N LYS A 67 -8.47 -49.37 -15.38
CA LYS A 67 -7.36 -49.20 -14.43
C LYS A 67 -6.78 -47.82 -14.72
N LEU A 68 -7.27 -46.81 -14.01
CA LEU A 68 -6.67 -45.50 -14.00
C LEU A 68 -5.27 -45.70 -13.45
N ASP A 69 -4.29 -45.75 -14.35
CA ASP A 69 -2.90 -45.58 -13.96
C ASP A 69 -2.82 -44.22 -13.29
N LEU A 70 -2.59 -44.25 -11.97
CA LEU A 70 -2.60 -43.08 -11.09
C LEU A 70 -1.55 -42.04 -11.52
N ASP A 71 -0.70 -42.38 -12.49
CA ASP A 71 0.43 -41.58 -12.94
C ASP A 71 0.16 -40.70 -14.18
N SER A 72 -0.97 -40.86 -14.87
CA SER A 72 -1.15 -40.15 -16.16
C SER A 72 -1.98 -38.87 -16.11
N ARG A 73 -2.99 -38.71 -15.24
CA ARG A 73 -3.79 -37.47 -15.13
C ARG A 73 -4.48 -37.29 -13.78
N SER A 74 -3.76 -36.88 -12.73
CA SER A 74 -4.24 -35.94 -11.67
C SER A 74 -3.19 -35.67 -10.57
N ILE A 75 -1.93 -35.42 -10.95
CA ILE A 75 -0.88 -35.04 -9.97
C ILE A 75 -0.91 -33.51 -9.71
N ILE A 76 -1.52 -32.72 -10.59
CA ILE A 76 -1.43 -31.25 -10.56
C ILE A 76 -2.26 -30.66 -9.40
N SER A 77 -3.42 -31.22 -9.04
CA SER A 77 -4.18 -30.77 -7.87
C SER A 77 -3.64 -31.29 -6.52
N SER A 78 -2.86 -32.37 -6.55
CA SER A 78 -2.25 -33.00 -5.35
C SER A 78 -0.89 -32.37 -4.98
N ARG A 79 -0.12 -31.88 -5.97
CA ARG A 79 1.24 -31.35 -5.74
C ARG A 79 1.31 -30.00 -5.06
N THR A 80 0.26 -29.19 -5.07
CA THR A 80 0.18 -28.01 -4.16
C THR A 80 -0.07 -28.38 -2.69
N GLY A 81 -0.04 -29.68 -2.35
CA GLY A 81 -0.01 -30.21 -0.99
C GLY A 81 1.05 -31.27 -0.72
N LEU A 82 1.90 -31.61 -1.71
CA LEU A 82 2.94 -32.65 -1.63
C LEU A 82 4.36 -32.05 -1.57
N GLU A 83 4.50 -30.86 -1.01
CA GLU A 83 5.68 -30.66 -0.19
C GLU A 83 5.37 -31.44 1.07
N GLU A 84 6.07 -32.56 1.32
CA GLU A 84 6.14 -33.14 2.65
C GLU A 84 6.49 -31.98 3.57
N LYS A 85 5.48 -31.32 4.17
CA LYS A 85 5.74 -30.22 5.09
C LYS A 85 6.54 -30.92 6.16
N PRO A 86 7.85 -30.63 6.28
CA PRO A 86 8.63 -31.26 7.32
C PRO A 86 7.85 -30.99 8.60
N VAL A 87 7.95 -31.86 9.60
CA VAL A 87 7.45 -31.50 10.92
C VAL A 87 8.37 -30.38 11.43
N LEU A 88 8.08 -29.16 10.93
CA LEU A 88 8.92 -28.00 11.09
C LEU A 88 8.88 -27.65 12.55
N SER A 89 10.05 -27.32 13.07
CA SER A 89 10.19 -26.83 14.43
C SER A 89 9.27 -25.62 14.62
N LYS A 90 8.73 -25.44 15.84
CA LYS A 90 7.94 -24.27 16.21
C LYS A 90 8.65 -22.96 15.81
N LYS A 91 9.98 -22.94 15.88
CA LYS A 91 10.83 -21.81 15.48
C LYS A 91 10.75 -21.53 13.97
N GLU A 92 10.80 -22.56 13.14
CA GLU A 92 10.68 -22.45 11.68
C GLU A 92 9.27 -22.07 11.26
N LYS A 93 8.24 -22.67 11.89
CA LYS A 93 6.84 -22.28 11.67
C LYS A 93 6.59 -20.82 12.00
N MET A 94 7.19 -20.31 13.08
CA MET A 94 7.10 -18.89 13.43
C MET A 94 7.79 -17.99 12.39
N LYS A 95 9.00 -18.36 11.96
CA LYS A 95 9.72 -17.64 10.89
C LYS A 95 8.90 -17.58 9.61
N LEU A 96 8.37 -18.71 9.16
CA LEU A 96 7.52 -18.78 7.95
C LEU A 96 6.25 -17.93 8.08
N ARG A 97 5.62 -17.88 9.26
CA ARG A 97 4.47 -17.01 9.48
C ARG A 97 4.84 -15.53 9.34
N LYS A 98 5.97 -15.13 9.94
CA LYS A 98 6.48 -13.76 9.82
C LYS A 98 6.82 -13.42 8.37
N GLU A 99 7.52 -14.32 7.69
CA GLU A 99 7.91 -14.15 6.29
C GLU A 99 6.70 -14.01 5.37
N ARG A 100 5.74 -14.93 5.46
CA ARG A 100 4.49 -14.85 4.71
C ARG A 100 3.71 -13.56 4.99
N TRP A 101 3.75 -13.08 6.23
CA TRP A 101 3.11 -11.82 6.59
C TRP A 101 3.84 -10.61 5.97
N LEU A 102 5.17 -10.58 6.02
CA LEU A 102 5.98 -9.54 5.38
C LEU A 102 5.77 -9.52 3.87
N GLN A 103 5.81 -10.69 3.22
CA GLN A 103 5.55 -10.85 1.79
C GLN A 103 4.15 -10.33 1.42
N LYS A 104 3.13 -10.57 2.26
CA LYS A 104 1.77 -10.02 2.07
C LYS A 104 1.72 -8.51 2.22
N ILE A 105 2.48 -7.92 3.15
CA ILE A 105 2.57 -6.47 3.30
C ILE A 105 3.23 -5.85 2.06
N GLU A 106 4.33 -6.44 1.59
CA GLU A 106 5.08 -5.97 0.43
C GLU A 106 4.25 -6.05 -0.84
N SER A 107 3.53 -7.17 -1.07
CA SER A 107 2.66 -7.30 -2.24
C SER A 107 1.54 -6.25 -2.25
N VAL A 108 0.93 -5.96 -1.10
CA VAL A 108 -0.09 -4.89 -0.98
C VAL A 108 0.51 -3.51 -1.23
N LYS A 109 1.72 -3.23 -0.72
CA LYS A 109 2.41 -1.95 -0.96
C LYS A 109 2.71 -1.77 -2.45
N LEU A 110 3.26 -2.80 -3.09
CA LEU A 110 3.60 -2.80 -4.51
C LEU A 110 2.35 -2.62 -5.38
N ALA A 111 1.26 -3.34 -5.08
CA ALA A 111 -0.02 -3.19 -5.77
C ALA A 111 -0.58 -1.76 -5.63
N LYS A 112 -0.57 -1.17 -4.42
CA LYS A 112 -1.02 0.22 -4.21
C LYS A 112 -0.14 1.23 -4.95
N GLN A 113 1.17 1.01 -4.98
CA GLN A 113 2.10 1.87 -5.71
C GLN A 113 1.84 1.81 -7.21
N LYS A 114 1.65 0.60 -7.77
CA LYS A 114 1.26 0.39 -9.16
C LYS A 114 -0.05 1.11 -9.49
N GLN A 115 -1.09 0.91 -8.69
CA GLN A 115 -2.40 1.58 -8.88
C GLN A 115 -2.28 3.10 -8.85
N LYS A 116 -1.49 3.67 -7.93
CA LYS A 116 -1.26 5.12 -7.86
C LYS A 116 -0.52 5.63 -9.10
N ALA A 117 0.48 4.89 -9.58
CA ALA A 117 1.22 5.24 -10.78
C ALA A 117 0.32 5.16 -12.03
N GLU A 118 -0.49 4.12 -12.14
CA GLU A 118 -1.48 3.94 -13.21
C GLU A 118 -2.54 5.05 -13.21
N ALA A 119 -3.10 5.40 -12.04
CA ALA A 119 -4.07 6.49 -11.93
C ALA A 119 -3.48 7.85 -12.35
N LYS A 120 -2.22 8.11 -11.98
CA LYS A 120 -1.51 9.31 -12.43
C LYS A 120 -1.35 9.35 -13.95
N ARG A 121 -0.97 8.22 -14.56
CA ARG A 121 -0.82 8.09 -16.01
C ARG A 121 -2.15 8.27 -16.73
N LYS A 122 -3.23 7.63 -16.24
CA LYS A 122 -4.58 7.79 -16.77
C LYS A 122 -5.09 9.23 -16.68
N ALA A 123 -4.70 9.96 -15.62
CA ALA A 123 -5.09 11.36 -15.42
C ALA A 123 -4.30 12.34 -16.29
N THR A 124 -3.08 12.00 -16.70
CA THR A 124 -2.32 12.79 -17.68
C THR A 124 -2.54 12.20 -19.07
N PRO A 125 -3.37 12.80 -19.94
CA PRO A 125 -3.54 12.31 -21.30
C PRO A 125 -2.27 12.58 -22.11
N VAL A 126 -1.28 11.71 -21.95
CA VAL A 126 -0.01 11.75 -22.67
C VAL A 126 -0.06 10.64 -23.71
N VAL A 127 -0.20 11.04 -24.97
CA VAL A 127 -0.01 10.17 -26.12
C VAL A 127 1.45 9.70 -26.06
N GLY A 128 1.70 8.44 -25.65
CA GLY A 128 3.04 7.86 -25.63
C GLY A 128 3.57 7.29 -24.31
N ASP A 129 2.73 6.95 -23.33
CA ASP A 129 3.21 6.19 -22.17
C ASP A 129 3.68 4.79 -22.59
N MET A 130 4.98 4.50 -22.46
CA MET A 130 5.59 3.20 -22.81
C MET A 130 5.45 2.16 -21.69
N GLN A 131 4.94 2.54 -20.51
CA GLN A 131 4.78 1.62 -19.39
C GLN A 131 3.84 0.43 -19.62
N PRO A 132 2.66 0.58 -20.27
CA PRO A 132 1.80 -0.55 -20.58
C PRO A 132 2.52 -1.63 -21.41
N LEU A 133 3.40 -1.23 -22.33
CA LEU A 133 4.20 -2.16 -23.14
C LEU A 133 5.25 -2.90 -22.31
N MET A 134 5.95 -2.21 -21.41
CA MET A 134 6.92 -2.84 -20.50
C MET A 134 6.28 -3.79 -19.48
N GLU A 135 5.04 -3.54 -19.07
CA GLU A 135 4.31 -4.41 -18.14
C GLU A 135 3.73 -5.65 -18.84
N ALA A 136 3.25 -5.50 -20.08
CA ALA A 136 2.73 -6.62 -20.86
C ALA A 136 3.83 -7.56 -21.38
N LEU A 137 5.05 -7.04 -21.58
CA LEU A 137 6.18 -7.77 -22.14
C LEU A 137 7.40 -7.64 -21.19
N PRO A 138 7.52 -8.52 -20.18
CA PRO A 138 8.61 -8.45 -19.20
C PRO A 138 10.01 -8.50 -19.83
N GLU A 139 10.16 -9.08 -21.03
CA GLU A 139 11.41 -9.15 -21.80
C GLU A 139 11.94 -7.78 -22.29
N LEU A 140 11.09 -6.73 -22.34
CA LEU A 140 11.51 -5.38 -22.75
C LEU A 140 12.14 -4.55 -21.60
N CYS A 141 11.97 -4.97 -20.34
CA CYS A 141 12.55 -4.27 -19.18
C CYS A 141 14.09 -4.32 -19.20
N ASP A 142 14.65 -5.45 -19.62
CA ASP A 142 16.09 -5.67 -19.63
C ASP A 142 16.77 -4.84 -20.73
N LEU A 143 16.09 -4.67 -21.87
CA LEU A 143 16.60 -3.91 -23.02
C LEU A 143 16.55 -2.38 -22.82
N THR A 144 15.62 -1.87 -22.02
CA THR A 144 15.42 -0.41 -21.82
C THR A 144 16.21 0.16 -20.63
N THR A 145 16.79 -0.69 -19.79
CA THR A 145 17.50 -0.27 -18.56
C THR A 145 18.87 0.39 -18.85
N GLY A 146 19.44 0.23 -20.05
CA GLY A 146 20.74 0.81 -20.42
C GLY A 146 20.80 2.35 -20.58
N GLY A 147 19.66 3.04 -20.61
CA GLY A 147 19.58 4.46 -20.98
C GLY A 147 19.07 5.43 -19.91
N ARG A 148 18.90 5.02 -18.64
CA ARG A 148 18.34 5.90 -17.58
C ARG A 148 19.43 6.78 -16.96
N GLY A 149 20.09 7.57 -17.80
CA GLY A 149 21.07 8.57 -17.42
C GLY A 149 20.45 9.77 -16.72
N ARG A 150 21.07 10.16 -15.60
CA ARG A 150 21.00 11.46 -14.93
C ARG A 150 19.64 11.83 -14.31
N LYS A 151 19.50 11.44 -13.05
CA LYS A 151 18.72 12.23 -12.08
C LYS A 151 19.28 13.67 -12.10
N PRO A 152 18.45 14.72 -12.20
CA PRO A 152 18.95 16.08 -12.02
C PRO A 152 19.56 16.20 -10.62
N PRO A 153 20.72 16.85 -10.46
CA PRO A 153 21.27 17.11 -9.14
C PRO A 153 20.23 17.93 -8.37
N LYS A 154 19.75 17.34 -7.27
CA LYS A 154 18.92 18.03 -6.30
C LYS A 154 19.73 19.25 -5.87
N ARG A 155 19.27 20.45 -6.22
CA ARG A 155 19.79 21.68 -5.61
C ARG A 155 19.48 21.58 -4.12
N TYR A 156 20.45 21.12 -3.36
CA TYR A 156 20.44 21.19 -1.91
C TYR A 156 20.61 22.68 -1.59
N VAL A 157 19.48 23.36 -1.39
CA VAL A 157 19.51 24.62 -0.65
C VAL A 157 19.98 24.23 0.75
N PRO A 158 21.06 24.81 1.30
CA PRO A 158 21.49 24.52 2.65
C PRO A 158 20.29 24.76 3.57
N PHE A 159 19.79 23.65 4.09
CA PHE A 159 18.74 23.63 5.09
C PHE A 159 19.27 24.40 6.28
N ARG A 160 18.52 25.41 6.75
CA ARG A 160 18.95 26.27 7.84
C ARG A 160 19.43 25.43 9.01
N ASP A 161 20.68 25.63 9.40
CA ASP A 161 21.30 25.03 10.57
C ASP A 161 20.49 25.45 11.80
N GLY A 162 19.52 24.63 12.20
CA GLY A 162 18.65 24.94 13.34
C GLY A 162 17.27 24.29 13.33
N LEU A 163 16.74 23.86 12.17
CA LEU A 163 15.53 23.03 12.18
C LEU A 163 15.92 21.57 12.45
N SER A 164 16.28 21.28 13.70
CA SER A 164 16.19 19.91 14.22
C SER A 164 14.85 19.33 13.78
N ASP A 165 14.88 18.17 13.10
CA ASP A 165 13.72 17.61 12.40
C ASP A 165 12.48 17.70 13.29
N PHE A 166 11.56 18.60 12.95
CA PHE A 166 10.32 18.81 13.69
C PHE A 166 9.60 17.47 13.91
N CYS A 167 9.74 16.51 12.99
CA CYS A 167 9.19 15.17 13.11
C CYS A 167 9.76 14.34 14.29
N LEU A 168 11.00 14.56 14.71
CA LEU A 168 11.69 13.82 15.76
C LEU A 168 11.46 14.41 17.17
N MET A 169 10.97 15.65 17.26
CA MET A 169 10.78 16.34 18.54
C MET A 169 9.54 15.86 19.31
N LYS A 170 9.60 15.91 20.65
CA LYS A 170 8.43 15.66 21.52
C LYS A 170 7.37 16.75 21.33
N GLN A 171 6.10 16.42 21.53
CA GLN A 171 4.98 17.34 21.32
C GLN A 171 5.10 18.65 22.15
N ALA A 172 5.56 18.57 23.39
CA ALA A 172 5.77 19.76 24.23
C ALA A 172 6.87 20.68 23.67
N GLN A 173 7.91 20.13 23.06
CA GLN A 173 8.97 20.91 22.44
C GLN A 173 8.48 21.59 21.16
N LYS A 174 7.64 20.90 20.37
CA LYS A 174 6.97 21.50 19.20
C LYS A 174 6.10 22.69 19.58
N HIS A 175 5.34 22.56 20.66
CA HIS A 175 4.48 23.64 21.14
C HIS A 175 5.30 24.89 21.53
N ARG A 176 6.40 24.71 22.26
CA ARG A 176 7.30 25.81 22.63
C ARG A 176 7.89 26.52 21.42
N LEU A 177 8.41 25.77 20.44
CA LEU A 177 8.92 26.37 19.21
C LEU A 177 7.85 27.17 18.46
N LEU A 178 6.60 26.67 18.44
CA LEU A 178 5.50 27.39 17.81
C LEU A 178 5.14 28.66 18.59
N GLU A 179 5.10 28.61 19.93
CA GLU A 179 4.89 29.80 20.77
C GLU A 179 5.95 30.87 20.49
N GLU A 180 7.22 30.47 20.38
CA GLU A 180 8.32 31.37 20.03
C GLU A 180 8.20 31.96 18.61
N GLU A 181 7.73 31.18 17.63
CA GLU A 181 7.45 31.72 16.28
C GLU A 181 6.27 32.69 16.29
N VAL A 182 5.24 32.39 17.08
CA VAL A 182 4.08 33.26 17.25
C VAL A 182 4.50 34.59 17.87
N THR A 183 5.35 34.58 18.91
CA THR A 183 5.85 35.84 19.50
C THR A 183 6.69 36.63 18.50
N ARG A 184 7.64 35.99 17.80
CA ARG A 184 8.43 36.63 16.72
C ARG A 184 7.55 37.28 15.65
N PHE A 185 6.49 36.59 15.23
CA PHE A 185 5.58 37.12 14.21
C PHE A 185 4.77 38.32 14.72
N HIS A 186 4.30 38.27 15.97
CA HIS A 186 3.60 39.39 16.59
C HIS A 186 4.50 40.62 16.70
N GLU A 187 5.79 40.46 17.01
CA GLU A 187 6.75 41.57 17.03
C GLU A 187 6.87 42.25 15.65
N VAL A 188 6.97 41.46 14.57
CA VAL A 188 7.05 41.99 13.20
C VAL A 188 5.77 42.74 12.83
N ILE A 189 4.61 42.15 13.12
CA ILE A 189 3.32 42.79 12.84
C ILE A 189 3.11 44.05 13.69
N THR A 190 3.62 44.10 14.91
CA THR A 190 3.47 45.27 15.79
C THR A 190 4.41 46.41 15.37
N ASN A 191 5.48 46.10 14.62
CA ASN A 191 6.44 47.10 14.19
C ASN A 191 5.79 48.14 13.25
N PRO A 192 5.82 49.45 13.59
CA PRO A 192 5.20 50.49 12.79
C PRO A 192 5.81 50.62 11.39
N ARG A 193 7.11 50.33 11.21
CA ARG A 193 7.74 50.36 9.88
C ARG A 193 7.18 49.28 8.96
N TYR A 194 6.96 48.09 9.51
CA TYR A 194 6.35 46.98 8.78
C TYR A 194 4.88 47.26 8.46
N ARG A 195 4.15 47.88 9.38
CA ARG A 195 2.76 48.33 9.16
C ARG A 195 2.64 49.41 8.09
N ALA A 196 3.58 50.35 8.04
CA ALA A 196 3.57 51.44 7.07
C ALA A 196 3.94 50.96 5.66
N ASN A 197 4.98 50.12 5.52
CA ASN A 197 5.35 49.54 4.23
C ASN A 197 6.01 48.15 4.41
N PRO A 198 5.24 47.06 4.30
CA PRO A 198 5.74 45.71 4.57
C PRO A 198 6.73 45.25 3.50
N LEU A 199 6.52 45.62 2.23
CA LEU A 199 7.40 45.20 1.13
C LEU A 199 8.79 45.79 1.26
N MET A 200 8.89 47.08 1.60
CA MET A 200 10.17 47.74 1.83
C MET A 200 10.89 47.16 3.04
N ALA A 201 10.20 46.95 4.16
CA ALA A 201 10.79 46.34 5.36
C ALA A 201 11.35 44.93 5.08
N ILE A 202 10.64 44.12 4.28
CA ILE A 202 11.13 42.80 3.86
C ILE A 202 12.35 42.95 2.95
N SER A 203 12.33 43.85 1.97
CA SER A 203 13.47 44.06 1.06
C SER A 203 14.74 44.49 1.80
N GLU A 204 14.63 45.38 2.79
CA GLU A 204 15.74 45.85 3.61
C GLU A 204 16.30 44.73 4.49
N HIS A 205 15.42 43.88 5.06
CA HIS A 205 15.84 42.72 5.83
C HIS A 205 16.61 41.70 4.97
N LEU A 206 16.11 41.43 3.76
CA LEU A 206 16.77 40.52 2.82
C LEU A 206 18.12 41.06 2.37
N SER A 207 18.22 42.36 2.05
CA SER A 207 19.50 42.96 1.64
C SER A 207 20.53 42.93 2.76
N LYS A 208 20.13 43.17 4.01
CA LYS A 208 21.01 43.04 5.20
C LYS A 208 21.51 41.61 5.38
N ARG A 209 20.60 40.63 5.27
CA ARG A 209 20.96 39.21 5.41
C ARG A 209 21.95 38.76 4.34
N LEU A 210 21.75 39.18 3.09
CA LEU A 210 22.67 38.83 2.00
C LEU A 210 24.08 39.38 2.23
N ARG A 211 24.21 40.63 2.70
CA ARG A 211 25.51 41.22 3.06
C ARG A 211 26.18 40.47 4.22
N GLN A 212 25.40 40.07 5.22
CA GLN A 212 25.92 39.34 6.38
C GLN A 212 26.41 37.93 6.03
N GLU A 213 25.76 37.26 5.08
CA GLU A 213 26.22 35.97 4.53
C GLU A 213 27.50 36.12 3.66
N GLU A 214 27.72 37.29 3.08
CA GLU A 214 28.92 37.61 2.28
C GLU A 214 30.13 37.93 3.18
N GLU A 215 29.93 38.67 4.26
CA GLU A 215 30.96 39.03 5.25
C GLU A 215 31.28 37.89 6.24
N GLY A 216 30.36 36.93 6.44
CA GLY A 216 30.47 35.83 7.40
C GLY A 216 31.17 34.57 6.90
N LYS A 217 31.73 34.56 5.68
CA LYS A 217 32.56 33.45 5.20
C LYS A 217 34.02 33.67 5.65
N PRO A 218 34.58 32.86 6.56
CA PRO A 218 36.03 32.83 6.70
C PRO A 218 36.63 32.29 5.39
N LEU A 219 37.65 32.99 4.86
CA LEU A 219 38.50 32.54 3.77
C LEU A 219 39.24 31.25 4.14
#